data_AF-A0A970WD54-F1
#
_entry.id   AF-A0A970WD54-F1
#
_cell.length_a   1.000
_cell.length_b   1.000
_cell.length_c   1.000
_cell.angle_alpha   90.00
_cell.angle_beta   90.00
_cell.angle_gamma   90.00
#
_symmetry.space_group_name_H-M   'P 1'
#
loop_
_entity.id
_entity.type
_entity.pdbx_description
1 polymer ?
#
loop_
_entity_poly.entity_id
_entity_poly.type
_entity_poly.pdbx_seq_one_letter_code
_entity_poly.pdbx_strand_id
1 'polypeptide(L)'
;MMLLTKEMLRSEMKSYLDGHSPFSAVRRFVFQYFEAEEGFEVTEELDDVFEVFLPYLQHEESVGDPDRELRLRRLHELLGDTPTFLKERAVFAIEFDKLRDLAKKASDGTISNSIYLDQVSKLSPCKFDYEAVASWANSHIDDQKPVLAKIGDGFNA
;
A
#
# COMPACT_ATOMS: atom_id res chain seq x y z
N MET A 1 -5.07 19.53 19.35
CA MET A 1 -5.27 18.62 18.22
C MET A 1 -4.00 18.60 17.39
N MET A 2 -3.43 17.42 17.17
CA MET A 2 -2.18 17.24 16.43
C MET A 2 -2.51 16.73 15.02
N LEU A 3 -2.00 17.42 14.00
CA LEU A 3 -2.18 17.01 12.60
C LEU A 3 -1.14 15.93 12.25
N LEU A 4 -1.63 14.76 11.84
CA LEU A 4 -0.83 13.66 11.31
C LEU A 4 -0.77 13.76 9.79
N THR A 5 0.42 13.54 9.23
CA THR A 5 0.67 13.65 7.79
C THR A 5 1.32 12.38 7.23
N LYS A 6 1.22 12.22 5.90
CA LYS A 6 1.92 11.17 5.15
C LYS A 6 3.44 11.15 5.47
N GLU A 7 4.06 12.32 5.58
CA GLU A 7 5.50 12.42 5.88
C GLU A 7 5.85 11.91 7.28
N MET A 8 4.96 12.10 8.26
CA MET A 8 5.16 11.53 9.60
C MET A 8 5.08 10.00 9.56
N LEU A 9 4.09 9.45 8.84
CA LEU A 9 3.99 8.01 8.64
C LEU A 9 5.24 7.46 7.94
N ARG A 10 5.73 8.13 6.88
CA ARG A 10 6.96 7.76 6.18
C ARG A 10 8.18 7.81 7.10
N SER A 11 8.27 8.81 7.97
CA SER A 11 9.35 8.92 8.95
C SER A 11 9.36 7.74 9.93
N GLU A 12 8.19 7.31 10.42
CA GLU A 12 8.07 6.12 11.26
C GLU A 12 8.47 4.84 10.51
N MET A 13 8.01 4.67 9.26
CA MET A 13 8.44 3.55 8.41
C MET A 13 9.94 3.55 8.20
N LYS A 14 10.53 4.71 7.89
CA LYS A 14 11.98 4.85 7.68
C LYS A 14 12.76 4.50 8.93
N SER A 15 12.33 4.99 10.09
CA SER A 15 12.94 4.67 11.38
C SER A 15 12.97 3.17 11.63
N TYR A 16 11.88 2.46 11.33
CA TYR A 16 11.82 1.00 11.41
C TYR A 16 12.76 0.32 10.41
N LEU A 17 12.70 0.72 9.14
CA LEU A 17 13.51 0.15 8.04
C LEU A 17 15.02 0.35 8.23
N ASP A 18 15.42 1.43 8.91
CA ASP A 18 16.81 1.72 9.26
C ASP A 18 17.25 1.05 10.58
N GLY A 19 16.35 0.33 11.28
CA GLY A 19 16.63 -0.36 12.54
C GLY A 19 16.67 0.52 13.78
N HIS A 20 16.17 1.76 13.69
CA HIS A 20 16.15 2.72 14.81
C HIS A 20 14.91 2.56 15.70
N SER A 21 13.85 1.91 15.21
CA SER A 21 12.64 1.66 15.99
C SER A 21 12.04 0.28 15.69
N PRO A 22 11.27 -0.29 16.63
CA PRO A 22 10.55 -1.54 16.38
C PRO A 22 9.33 -1.31 15.48
N PHE A 23 8.87 -2.35 14.78
CA PHE A 23 7.64 -2.31 13.96
C PHE A 23 6.40 -1.83 14.74
N SER A 24 6.35 -2.06 16.05
CA SER A 24 5.27 -1.56 16.92
C SER A 24 5.15 -0.04 16.96
N ALA A 25 6.21 0.70 16.63
CA ALA A 25 6.16 2.16 16.51
C ALA A 25 5.27 2.58 15.33
N VAL A 26 5.45 1.95 14.16
CA VAL A 26 4.61 2.15 12.97
C VAL A 26 3.14 1.80 13.27
N ARG A 27 2.89 0.66 13.92
CA ARG A 27 1.52 0.28 14.32
C ARG A 27 0.87 1.31 15.22
N ARG A 28 1.59 1.74 16.27
CA ARG A 28 1.10 2.74 17.22
C ARG A 28 0.80 4.07 16.55
N PHE A 29 1.62 4.48 15.58
CA PHE A 29 1.39 5.71 14.82
C PHE A 29 0.04 5.69 14.09
N VAL A 30 -0.36 4.54 13.53
CA VAL A 30 -1.66 4.40 12.85
C VAL A 30 -2.78 4.24 13.87
N PHE A 31 -2.64 3.36 14.86
CA PHE A 31 -3.70 3.07 15.82
C PHE A 31 -4.05 4.25 16.73
N GLN A 32 -3.07 5.08 17.12
CA GLN A 32 -3.34 6.25 17.97
C GLN A 32 -4.33 7.24 17.34
N TYR A 33 -4.39 7.30 15.99
CA TYR A 33 -5.38 8.12 15.30
C TYR A 33 -6.81 7.58 15.52
N PHE A 34 -6.98 6.25 15.43
CA PHE A 34 -8.27 5.59 15.57
C PHE A 34 -8.70 5.39 17.03
N GLU A 35 -7.76 5.40 17.99
CA GLU A 35 -8.05 5.22 19.42
C GLU A 35 -8.34 6.54 20.16
N ALA A 36 -7.87 7.67 19.66
CA ALA A 36 -7.99 8.96 20.34
C ALA A 36 -8.90 9.93 19.57
N GLU A 37 -10.21 9.71 19.71
CA GLU A 37 -11.31 10.40 18.99
C GLU A 37 -11.27 11.94 19.03
N GLU A 38 -10.53 12.57 19.95
CA GLU A 38 -10.46 14.03 20.09
C GLU A 38 -9.02 14.60 20.01
N GLY A 39 -8.01 13.75 19.77
CA GLY A 39 -6.59 14.13 19.87
C GLY A 39 -5.94 14.55 18.55
N PHE A 40 -6.42 13.99 17.43
CA PHE A 40 -5.70 14.00 16.17
C PHE A 40 -6.59 14.32 14.97
N GLU A 41 -6.00 14.99 13.99
CA GLU A 41 -6.53 15.12 12.63
C GLU A 41 -5.56 14.44 11.66
N VAL A 42 -6.05 13.99 10.51
CA VAL A 42 -5.22 13.45 9.42
C VAL A 42 -5.43 14.28 8.16
N THR A 43 -4.38 14.41 7.36
CA THR A 43 -4.49 14.92 5.99
C THR A 43 -5.26 13.93 5.12
N GLU A 44 -6.01 14.41 4.11
CA GLU A 44 -6.70 13.54 3.12
C GLU A 44 -5.76 12.49 2.51
N GLU A 45 -4.53 12.88 2.20
CA GLU A 45 -3.48 11.98 1.70
C GLU A 45 -3.18 10.80 2.63
N LEU A 46 -3.17 11.07 3.95
CA LEU A 46 -2.87 10.05 4.95
C LEU A 46 -4.09 9.16 5.20
N ASP A 47 -5.29 9.74 5.14
CA ASP A 47 -6.55 9.02 5.29
C ASP A 47 -6.70 7.93 4.20
N ASP A 48 -6.40 8.28 2.94
CA ASP A 48 -6.37 7.34 1.81
C ASP A 48 -5.43 6.15 2.05
N VAL A 49 -4.27 6.41 2.65
CA VAL A 49 -3.28 5.37 2.99
C VAL A 49 -3.79 4.52 4.16
N PHE A 50 -4.40 5.14 5.16
CA PHE A 50 -4.92 4.46 6.34
C PHE A 50 -6.03 3.48 6.02
N GLU A 51 -6.92 3.78 5.06
CA GLU A 51 -7.96 2.85 4.60
C GLU A 51 -7.40 1.48 4.15
N VAL A 52 -6.19 1.45 3.60
CA VAL A 52 -5.52 0.22 3.13
C VAL A 52 -4.59 -0.34 4.20
N PHE A 53 -3.83 0.55 4.85
CA PHE A 53 -2.75 0.15 5.74
C PHE A 53 -3.28 -0.35 7.09
N LEU A 54 -4.37 0.20 7.61
CA LEU A 54 -4.96 -0.25 8.88
C LEU A 54 -5.37 -1.73 8.84
N PRO A 55 -6.16 -2.22 7.85
CA PRO A 55 -6.46 -3.65 7.72
C PRO A 55 -5.22 -4.54 7.65
N TYR A 56 -4.19 -4.11 6.91
CA TYR A 56 -2.92 -4.83 6.83
C TYR A 56 -2.24 -4.92 8.21
N LEU A 57 -2.18 -3.83 8.97
CA LEU A 57 -1.57 -3.82 10.30
C LEU A 57 -2.34 -4.68 11.31
N GLN A 58 -3.67 -4.71 11.22
CA GLN A 58 -4.51 -5.60 12.04
C GLN A 58 -4.26 -7.07 11.69
N HIS A 59 -4.13 -7.39 10.40
CA HIS A 59 -3.77 -8.73 9.96
C HIS A 59 -2.37 -9.13 10.46
N GLU A 60 -1.37 -8.27 10.24
CA GLU A 60 0.01 -8.48 10.71
C GLU A 60 0.05 -8.71 12.22
N GLU A 61 -0.66 -7.91 13.02
CA GLU A 61 -0.71 -8.10 14.47
C GLU A 61 -1.30 -9.46 14.87
N SER A 62 -2.30 -9.94 14.13
CA SER A 62 -3.01 -11.17 14.45
C SER A 62 -2.27 -12.45 14.10
N VAL A 63 -1.57 -12.48 12.97
CA VAL A 63 -0.95 -13.72 12.43
C VAL A 63 0.54 -13.57 12.07
N GLY A 64 1.07 -12.35 12.11
CA GLY A 64 2.41 -12.02 11.64
C GLY A 64 2.52 -11.97 10.12
N ASP A 65 3.47 -11.18 9.63
CA ASP A 65 3.89 -11.21 8.22
C ASP A 65 5.41 -11.40 8.14
N PRO A 66 5.92 -12.50 7.53
CA PRO A 66 7.35 -12.67 7.30
C PRO A 66 7.91 -11.66 6.28
N ASP A 67 7.09 -11.13 5.38
CA ASP A 67 7.47 -10.18 4.33
C ASP A 67 7.21 -8.72 4.73
N ARG A 68 6.89 -8.46 6.01
CA ARG A 68 6.49 -7.13 6.50
C ARG A 68 7.47 -6.03 6.12
N GLU A 69 8.77 -6.31 6.24
CA GLU A 69 9.82 -5.31 5.99
C GLU A 69 9.83 -4.94 4.51
N LEU A 70 9.67 -5.94 3.64
CA LEU A 70 9.60 -5.74 2.20
C LEU A 70 8.36 -4.94 1.81
N ARG A 71 7.18 -5.28 2.34
CA ARG A 71 5.94 -4.53 2.09
C ARG A 71 6.03 -3.08 2.58
N LEU A 72 6.59 -2.85 3.77
CA LEU A 72 6.80 -1.50 4.29
C LEU A 72 7.82 -0.71 3.47
N ARG A 73 8.89 -1.34 3.01
CA ARG A 73 9.88 -0.69 2.14
C ARG A 73 9.22 -0.21 0.85
N ARG A 74 8.41 -1.08 0.21
CA ARG A 74 7.63 -0.72 -0.98
C ARG A 74 6.66 0.42 -0.68
N LEU A 75 5.91 0.35 0.42
CA LEU A 75 4.97 1.40 0.79
C LEU A 75 5.69 2.73 1.03
N HIS A 76 6.77 2.74 1.81
CA HIS A 76 7.59 3.93 2.07
C HIS A 76 8.12 4.55 0.76
N GLU A 77 8.57 3.73 -0.19
CA GLU A 77 9.01 4.19 -1.51
C GLU A 77 7.84 4.80 -2.31
N LEU A 78 6.69 4.12 -2.38
CA LEU A 78 5.53 4.54 -3.17
C LEU A 78 4.79 5.76 -2.61
N LEU A 79 4.86 5.98 -1.30
CA LEU A 79 4.32 7.16 -0.62
C LEU A 79 5.21 8.41 -0.76
N GLY A 80 6.30 8.34 -1.53
CA GLY A 80 7.23 9.43 -1.81
C GLY A 80 6.61 10.73 -2.35
N ASP A 81 7.39 11.52 -3.09
CA ASP A 81 7.06 12.91 -3.45
C ASP A 81 5.82 13.09 -4.36
N THR A 82 5.06 12.04 -4.62
CA THR A 82 3.82 12.08 -5.41
C THR A 82 2.58 12.07 -4.50
N PRO A 83 1.66 13.04 -4.63
CA PRO A 83 0.45 13.13 -3.80
C PRO A 83 -0.75 12.36 -4.37
N THR A 84 -0.66 11.79 -5.57
CA THR A 84 -1.81 11.21 -6.28
C THR A 84 -1.90 9.68 -6.14
N PHE A 85 -3.13 9.16 -6.18
CA PHE A 85 -3.44 7.72 -6.14
C PHE A 85 -2.83 7.00 -4.94
N LEU A 86 -2.82 7.65 -3.77
CA LEU A 86 -2.15 7.12 -2.58
C LEU A 86 -2.78 5.81 -2.09
N LYS A 87 -4.09 5.67 -2.23
CA LYS A 87 -4.84 4.44 -1.93
C LYS A 87 -4.42 3.29 -2.84
N GLU A 88 -4.44 3.50 -4.15
CA GLU A 88 -4.01 2.50 -5.14
C GLU A 88 -2.52 2.16 -4.97
N ARG A 89 -1.67 3.14 -4.70
CA ARG A 89 -0.24 2.95 -4.41
C ARG A 89 -0.04 2.12 -3.15
N ALA A 90 -0.86 2.34 -2.11
CA ALA A 90 -0.82 1.54 -0.90
C ALA A 90 -1.21 0.09 -1.17
N VAL A 91 -2.29 -0.15 -1.93
CA VAL A 91 -2.67 -1.51 -2.37
C VAL A 91 -1.55 -2.14 -3.19
N PHE A 92 -0.99 -1.40 -4.14
CA PHE A 92 0.09 -1.88 -5.01
C PHE A 92 1.34 -2.25 -4.23
N ALA A 93 1.75 -1.44 -3.23
CA ALA A 93 2.90 -1.73 -2.37
C ALA A 93 2.68 -2.97 -1.50
N ILE A 94 1.54 -3.02 -0.81
CA ILE A 94 1.24 -4.08 0.15
C ILE A 94 1.03 -5.40 -0.58
N GLU A 95 0.25 -5.44 -1.65
CA GLU A 95 -0.14 -6.67 -2.36
C GLU A 95 0.71 -6.99 -3.58
N PHE A 96 1.87 -6.34 -3.75
CA PHE A 96 2.71 -6.42 -4.96
C PHE A 96 2.98 -7.85 -5.46
N ASP A 97 3.37 -8.77 -4.56
CA ASP A 97 3.72 -10.14 -4.99
C ASP A 97 2.48 -10.90 -5.48
N LYS A 98 1.34 -10.73 -4.80
CA LYS A 98 0.06 -11.31 -5.22
C LYS A 98 -0.40 -10.71 -6.55
N LEU A 99 -0.28 -9.40 -6.71
CA LEU A 99 -0.57 -8.69 -7.95
C LEU A 99 0.27 -9.20 -9.12
N ARG A 100 1.59 -9.32 -8.92
CA ARG A 100 2.49 -9.86 -9.94
C ARG A 100 2.13 -11.30 -10.32
N ASP A 101 1.84 -12.14 -9.34
CA ASP A 101 1.45 -13.53 -9.58
C ASP A 101 0.14 -13.63 -10.36
N LEU A 102 -0.82 -12.74 -10.07
CA LEU A 102 -2.07 -12.63 -10.80
C LEU A 102 -1.85 -12.14 -12.24
N ALA A 103 -1.03 -11.11 -12.43
CA ALA A 103 -0.66 -10.59 -13.74
C ALA A 103 0.03 -11.66 -14.61
N LYS A 104 0.93 -12.46 -14.03
CA LYS A 104 1.56 -13.61 -14.70
C LYS A 104 0.54 -14.66 -15.12
N LYS A 105 -0.33 -15.09 -14.21
CA LYS A 105 -1.39 -16.07 -14.53
C LYS A 105 -2.31 -15.57 -15.65
N ALA A 106 -2.61 -14.27 -15.67
CA ALA A 106 -3.40 -13.67 -16.74
C ALA A 106 -2.64 -13.64 -18.08
N SER A 107 -1.38 -13.19 -18.07
CA SER A 107 -0.52 -13.12 -19.27
C SER A 107 -0.25 -14.50 -19.89
N ASP A 108 -0.10 -15.52 -19.06
CA ASP A 108 0.12 -16.91 -19.49
C ASP A 108 -1.19 -17.61 -19.90
N GLY A 109 -2.33 -16.94 -19.77
CA GLY A 109 -3.66 -17.49 -20.10
C GLY A 109 -4.17 -18.54 -19.10
N THR A 110 -3.55 -18.66 -17.92
CA THR A 110 -3.99 -19.55 -16.84
C THR A 110 -5.33 -19.11 -16.23
N ILE A 111 -5.56 -17.80 -16.17
CA ILE A 111 -6.85 -17.21 -15.78
C ILE A 111 -7.31 -16.21 -16.86
N SER A 112 -8.62 -16.03 -17.00
CA SER A 112 -9.16 -14.99 -17.89
C SER A 112 -8.90 -13.59 -17.31
N ASN A 113 -8.91 -12.58 -18.17
CA ASN A 113 -8.83 -11.18 -17.74
C ASN A 113 -9.96 -10.80 -16.77
N SER A 114 -11.17 -11.37 -16.93
CA SER A 114 -12.28 -11.13 -16.00
C SER A 114 -12.01 -11.68 -14.59
N ILE A 115 -11.43 -12.88 -14.49
CA ILE A 115 -11.04 -13.47 -13.21
C ILE A 115 -9.89 -12.68 -12.58
N TYR A 116 -8.94 -12.22 -13.40
CA TYR A 116 -7.86 -11.36 -12.95
C TYR A 116 -8.38 -10.09 -12.28
N LEU A 117 -9.19 -9.30 -12.99
CA LEU A 117 -9.73 -8.03 -12.46
C LEU A 117 -10.63 -8.24 -11.24
N ASP A 118 -11.44 -9.31 -11.23
CA ASP A 118 -12.25 -9.68 -10.05
C ASP A 118 -11.36 -9.97 -8.83
N GLN A 119 -10.24 -10.68 -9.01
CA GLN A 119 -9.31 -10.95 -7.91
C GLN A 119 -8.54 -9.70 -7.47
N VAL A 120 -8.15 -8.82 -8.39
CA VAL A 120 -7.53 -7.53 -8.05
C VAL A 120 -8.51 -6.69 -7.21
N SER A 121 -9.79 -6.61 -7.59
CA SER A 121 -10.79 -5.81 -6.85
C SER A 121 -11.01 -6.24 -5.39
N LYS A 122 -10.56 -7.44 -5.02
CA LYS A 122 -10.70 -8.04 -3.68
C LYS A 122 -9.44 -7.96 -2.83
N LEU A 123 -8.41 -7.26 -3.30
CA LEU A 123 -7.13 -7.13 -2.59
C LEU A 123 -7.18 -6.21 -1.38
N SER A 124 -8.14 -5.30 -1.34
CA SER A 124 -8.37 -4.41 -0.20
C SER A 124 -9.85 -4.45 0.20
N PRO A 125 -10.19 -4.31 1.49
CA PRO A 125 -11.57 -4.13 1.92
C PRO A 125 -12.13 -2.75 1.55
N CYS A 126 -11.29 -1.77 1.23
CA CYS A 126 -11.72 -0.44 0.77
C CYS A 126 -11.94 -0.40 -0.75
N LYS A 127 -12.65 0.64 -1.22
CA LYS A 127 -12.85 0.88 -2.65
C LYS A 127 -11.63 1.62 -3.23
N PHE A 128 -11.11 1.13 -4.34
CA PHE A 128 -9.98 1.71 -5.08
C PHE A 128 -10.15 1.45 -6.58
N ASP A 129 -9.36 2.15 -7.41
CA ASP A 129 -9.29 1.89 -8.84
C ASP A 129 -8.46 0.61 -9.11
N TYR A 130 -9.15 -0.53 -9.12
CA TYR A 130 -8.52 -1.82 -9.37
C TYR A 130 -8.01 -1.98 -10.81
N GLU A 131 -8.50 -1.20 -11.77
CA GLU A 131 -8.02 -1.24 -13.16
C GLU A 131 -6.68 -0.52 -13.28
N ALA A 132 -6.52 0.62 -12.60
CA ALA A 132 -5.23 1.30 -12.47
C ALA A 132 -4.19 0.41 -11.79
N VAL A 133 -4.55 -0.22 -10.66
CA VAL A 133 -3.65 -1.16 -9.96
C VAL A 133 -3.28 -2.36 -10.84
N ALA A 134 -4.24 -2.93 -11.57
CA ALA A 134 -3.99 -4.03 -12.49
C ALA A 134 -3.07 -3.61 -13.66
N SER A 135 -3.23 -2.40 -14.17
CA SER A 135 -2.36 -1.81 -15.20
C SER A 135 -0.92 -1.68 -14.71
N TRP A 136 -0.71 -1.16 -13.50
CA TRP A 136 0.63 -1.10 -12.88
C TRP A 136 1.22 -2.48 -12.63
N ALA A 137 0.42 -3.46 -12.20
CA ALA A 137 0.91 -4.82 -12.01
C ALA A 137 1.39 -5.45 -13.32
N ASN A 138 0.68 -5.22 -14.41
CA ASN A 138 1.08 -5.68 -15.74
C ASN A 138 2.39 -5.02 -16.21
N SER A 139 2.64 -3.74 -15.90
CA SER A 139 3.90 -3.07 -16.25
C SER A 139 5.11 -3.51 -15.41
N HIS A 140 4.86 -4.24 -14.31
CA HIS A 140 5.87 -4.76 -13.39
C HIS A 140 5.91 -6.30 -13.34
N ILE A 141 5.31 -6.97 -14.33
CA ILE A 141 5.20 -8.44 -14.37
C ILE A 141 6.55 -9.16 -14.22
N ASP A 142 7.61 -8.58 -14.80
CA ASP A 142 8.97 -9.13 -14.77
C ASP A 142 9.86 -8.53 -13.66
N ASP A 143 9.33 -7.60 -12.86
CA ASP A 143 10.09 -6.92 -11.82
C ASP A 143 10.03 -7.67 -10.48
N GLN A 144 11.12 -7.59 -9.71
CA GLN A 144 11.17 -8.12 -8.35
C GLN A 144 10.60 -7.15 -7.30
N LYS A 145 10.48 -5.86 -7.66
CA LYS A 145 9.95 -4.80 -6.80
C LYS A 145 9.22 -3.74 -7.64
N PRO A 146 8.23 -3.02 -7.07
CA PRO A 146 7.63 -1.88 -7.74
C PRO A 146 8.68 -0.78 -7.96
N VAL A 147 8.64 -0.10 -9.11
CA VAL A 147 9.54 1.03 -9.41
C VAL A 147 8.69 2.27 -9.68
N LEU A 148 8.96 3.35 -8.93
CA LEU A 148 8.23 4.61 -9.00
C LEU A 148 8.01 5.13 -10.44
N ALA A 149 9.05 5.09 -11.29
CA ALA A 149 8.99 5.61 -12.66
C ALA A 149 7.98 4.89 -13.57
N LYS A 150 7.64 3.63 -13.26
CA LYS A 150 6.69 2.82 -14.05
C LYS A 150 5.25 2.95 -13.55
N ILE A 151 5.04 3.60 -12.41
CA ILE A 151 3.73 3.88 -11.79
C ILE A 151 3.28 5.28 -12.23
N GLY A 152 3.61 5.69 -13.46
CA GLY A 152 3.49 7.10 -13.88
C GLY A 152 2.12 7.71 -13.58
N ASP A 153 2.10 9.00 -13.25
CA ASP A 153 0.88 9.82 -13.01
C ASP A 153 0.01 9.99 -14.27
N GLY A 154 0.26 9.19 -15.31
CA GLY A 154 -0.34 9.26 -16.63
C GLY A 154 -1.65 8.49 -16.73
N PHE A 155 -2.65 8.91 -15.97
CA PHE A 155 -4.05 8.83 -16.41
C PHE A 155 -4.50 10.24 -16.81
N ASN A 156 -4.01 10.72 -17.96
CA ASN A 156 -4.79 11.71 -18.69
C ASN A 156 -5.90 10.93 -19.41
N ALA A 157 -7.12 11.04 -18.89
CA ALA A 157 -8.33 10.78 -19.64
C ALA A 157 -8.38 11.64 -20.91
#